data_AF-A0A367LUX8-F1
#
_entry.id   AF-A0A367LUX8-F1
#
_cell.length_a   1.000
_cell.length_b   1.000
_cell.length_c   1.000
_cell.angle_alpha   90.00
_cell.angle_beta   90.00
_cell.angle_gamma   90.00
#
_symmetry.space_group_name_H-M   'P 1'
#
loop_
_entity.id
_entity.type
_entity.pdbx_description
1 polymer ?
#
loop_
_entity_poly.entity_id
_entity_poly.type
_entity_poly.pdbx_seq_one_letter_code
_entity_poly.pdbx_strand_id
1 'polypeptide(L)'
;ALASLAFLPGQYVNLQVPGSEQRRAYSFSSLAKDGEVSFLIRNVPGGLMSGFLSGTARAGDSLAMDGPLGSFYLREIHRPLLMLAGGTGLAPFTAMLER
;
A
#
# COMPACT_ATOMS: atom_id res chain seq x y z
N ALA A 1 -5.84 11.75 -10.02
CA ALA A 1 -5.82 10.46 -10.73
C ALA A 1 -4.53 9.73 -10.36
N LEU A 2 -4.51 8.39 -10.33
CA LEU A 2 -3.30 7.63 -9.97
C LEU A 2 -2.13 7.88 -10.94
N ALA A 3 -2.41 8.28 -12.18
CA ALA A 3 -1.40 8.67 -13.17
C ALA A 3 -0.48 9.82 -12.72
N SER A 4 -0.92 10.65 -11.76
CA SER A 4 -0.12 11.74 -11.19
C SER A 4 0.29 11.49 -9.73
N LEU A 5 0.13 10.25 -9.23
CA LEU A 5 0.48 9.91 -7.86
C LEU A 5 2.00 9.83 -7.71
N ALA A 6 2.58 10.83 -7.05
CA ALA A 6 3.99 10.83 -6.67
C ALA A 6 4.12 10.41 -5.20
N PHE A 7 4.90 9.36 -4.92
CA PHE A 7 5.24 8.92 -3.58
C PHE A 7 6.67 8.37 -3.54
N LEU A 8 7.23 8.27 -2.34
CA LEU A 8 8.55 7.68 -2.11
C LEU A 8 8.41 6.20 -1.72
N PRO A 9 9.21 5.28 -2.28
CA PRO A 9 9.08 3.86 -2.00
C PRO A 9 9.23 3.55 -0.51
N GLY A 10 8.16 3.02 0.10
CA GLY A 10 8.02 2.81 1.53
C GLY A 10 6.86 3.56 2.17
N GLN A 11 6.37 4.61 1.52
CA GLN A 11 5.17 5.33 1.96
C GLN A 11 3.90 4.47 1.84
N TYR A 12 2.87 4.93 2.53
CA TYR A 12 1.58 4.26 2.60
C TYR A 12 0.43 5.21 2.33
N VAL A 13 -0.77 4.66 2.16
CA VAL A 13 -2.02 5.42 2.09
C VAL A 13 -3.03 4.87 3.08
N ASN A 14 -3.98 5.71 3.47
CA ASN A 14 -5.17 5.28 4.17
C ASN A 14 -6.27 4.98 3.14
N LEU A 15 -6.76 3.74 3.12
CA LEU A 15 -7.92 3.36 2.33
C LEU A 15 -9.17 3.33 3.21
N GLN A 16 -10.24 3.99 2.76
CA GLN A 16 -11.55 3.90 3.38
C GLN A 16 -12.10 2.49 3.22
N VAL A 17 -12.60 1.89 4.30
CA VAL A 17 -13.29 0.60 4.23
C VAL A 17 -14.72 0.84 3.76
N PRO A 18 -15.16 0.28 2.61
CA PRO A 18 -16.48 0.52 2.07
C PRO A 18 -17.61 0.21 3.05
N GLY A 19 -18.62 1.08 3.10
CA GLY A 19 -19.76 0.95 4.01
C GLY A 19 -19.45 1.28 5.48
N SER A 20 -18.31 1.91 5.77
CA SER A 20 -17.96 2.36 7.12
C SER A 20 -17.19 3.67 7.11
N GLU A 21 -17.07 4.32 8.28
CA GLU A 21 -16.22 5.50 8.50
C GLU A 21 -14.75 5.14 8.80
N GLN A 22 -14.40 3.84 8.79
CA GLN A 22 -13.06 3.41 9.16
C GLN A 22 -12.06 3.48 8.00
N ARG A 23 -10.82 3.85 8.32
CA ARG A 23 -9.68 3.84 7.40
C ARG A 23 -8.64 2.80 7.81
N ARG A 24 -7.89 2.28 6.84
CA ARG A 24 -6.79 1.33 7.05
C ARG A 24 -5.56 1.74 6.26
N ALA A 25 -4.41 1.72 6.93
CA ALA A 25 -3.12 2.05 6.34
C ALA A 25 -2.56 0.85 5.55
N TYR A 26 -2.15 1.07 4.31
CA TYR A 26 -1.46 0.08 3.48
C TYR A 26 -0.29 0.72 2.74
N SER A 27 0.91 0.16 2.95
CA SER A 27 2.11 0.52 2.18
C SER A 27 1.99 0.06 0.74
N PHE A 28 2.43 0.91 -0.19
CA PHE A 28 2.56 0.49 -1.59
C PHE A 28 3.56 -0.66 -1.70
N SER A 29 3.22 -1.65 -2.54
CA SER A 29 4.12 -2.77 -2.87
C SER A 29 4.76 -2.68 -4.24
N SER A 30 4.42 -1.67 -5.03
CA SER A 30 5.07 -1.35 -6.30
C SER A 30 5.27 0.16 -6.40
N LEU A 31 6.03 0.61 -7.39
CA LEU A 31 5.98 2.00 -7.87
C LEU A 31 4.65 2.29 -8.58
N ALA A 32 4.29 3.56 -8.72
CA ALA A 32 3.20 3.97 -9.61
C ALA A 32 3.64 3.79 -11.07
N LYS A 33 2.89 3.00 -11.84
CA LYS A 33 3.16 2.76 -13.26
C LYS A 33 1.85 2.64 -14.01
N ASP A 34 1.73 3.33 -15.15
CA ASP A 34 0.57 3.26 -16.04
C ASP A 34 -0.80 3.51 -15.35
N GLY A 35 -0.80 4.34 -14.28
CA GLY A 35 -1.99 4.63 -13.49
C GLY A 35 -2.37 3.54 -12.48
N GLU A 36 -1.48 2.59 -12.22
CA GLU A 36 -1.68 1.48 -11.30
C GLU A 36 -0.68 1.49 -10.14
N VAL A 37 -1.11 0.94 -9.02
CA VAL A 37 -0.31 0.66 -7.82
C VAL A 37 -0.79 -0.64 -7.21
N SER A 38 0.09 -1.34 -6.51
CA SER A 38 -0.23 -2.60 -5.83
C SER A 38 -0.08 -2.50 -4.31
N PHE A 39 -0.74 -3.42 -3.61
CA PHE A 39 -0.62 -3.62 -2.16
C PHE A 39 -0.46 -5.10 -1.84
N LEU A 40 0.30 -5.42 -0.79
CA LEU A 40 0.29 -6.76 -0.17
C LEU A 40 -0.51 -6.71 1.13
N ILE A 41 -1.74 -7.23 1.10
CA ILE A 41 -2.68 -7.16 2.22
C ILE A 41 -2.87 -8.56 2.82
N ARG A 42 -2.64 -8.67 4.13
CA ARG A 42 -2.93 -9.91 4.86
C ARG A 42 -4.43 -10.05 5.03
N ASN A 43 -4.97 -11.22 4.71
CA ASN A 43 -6.35 -11.55 5.06
C ASN A 43 -6.45 -11.81 6.57
N VAL A 44 -7.12 -10.92 7.29
CA VAL A 44 -7.32 -11.01 8.75
C VAL A 44 -8.76 -11.48 9.02
N PRO A 45 -8.96 -12.63 9.69
CA PRO A 45 -10.28 -13.11 10.07
C PRO A 45 -11.07 -12.06 10.86
N GLY A 46 -12.30 -11.77 10.45
CA GLY A 46 -13.15 -10.75 11.07
C GLY A 46 -12.75 -9.29 10.78
N GLY A 47 -11.69 -9.05 10.00
CA GLY A 47 -11.28 -7.70 9.61
C GLY A 47 -12.21 -7.09 8.56
N LEU A 48 -12.67 -5.85 8.76
CA LEU A 48 -13.63 -5.21 7.86
C LEU A 48 -13.10 -5.08 6.42
N MET A 49 -11.87 -4.57 6.26
CA MET A 49 -11.25 -4.48 4.93
C MET A 49 -10.99 -5.86 4.34
N SER A 50 -10.53 -6.81 5.16
CA SER A 50 -10.28 -8.18 4.70
C SER A 50 -11.57 -8.85 4.21
N GLY A 51 -12.68 -8.71 4.95
CA GLY A 51 -13.99 -9.22 4.55
C GLY A 51 -14.52 -8.56 3.27
N PHE A 52 -14.32 -7.25 3.09
CA PHE A 52 -14.62 -6.58 1.82
C PHE A 52 -13.79 -7.16 0.67
N LEU A 53 -12.46 -7.17 0.80
CA LEU A 53 -11.55 -7.61 -0.26
C LEU A 53 -11.71 -9.08 -0.64
N SER A 54 -11.96 -9.97 0.32
CA SER A 54 -12.12 -11.40 0.06
C SER A 54 -13.55 -11.82 -0.30
N GLY A 55 -14.53 -10.94 -0.11
CA GLY A 55 -15.95 -11.29 -0.21
C GLY A 55 -16.69 -10.53 -1.30
N THR A 56 -16.71 -9.21 -1.22
CA THR A 56 -17.61 -8.38 -2.04
C THR A 56 -16.91 -7.48 -3.05
N ALA A 57 -15.60 -7.24 -2.90
CA ALA A 57 -14.83 -6.40 -3.80
C ALA A 57 -14.80 -6.96 -5.23
N ARG A 58 -14.94 -6.08 -6.21
CA ARG A 58 -14.90 -6.40 -7.64
C ARG A 58 -14.03 -5.40 -8.40
N ALA A 59 -13.45 -5.85 -9.51
CA ALA A 59 -12.79 -4.94 -10.44
C ALA A 59 -13.77 -3.87 -10.93
N GLY A 60 -13.36 -2.61 -10.90
CA GLY A 60 -14.20 -1.44 -11.19
C GLY A 60 -14.77 -0.75 -9.94
N ASP A 61 -14.69 -1.39 -8.75
CA ASP A 61 -15.06 -0.72 -7.51
C ASP A 61 -14.13 0.46 -7.21
N SER A 62 -14.71 1.54 -6.69
CA SER A 62 -13.97 2.73 -6.28
C SER A 62 -13.66 2.71 -4.79
N LEU A 63 -12.42 3.04 -4.43
CA LEU A 63 -11.98 3.21 -3.04
C LEU A 63 -11.47 4.63 -2.81
N ALA A 64 -11.89 5.25 -1.72
CA ALA A 64 -11.34 6.51 -1.28
C ALA A 64 -9.96 6.28 -0.63
N MET A 65 -9.00 7.12 -0.99
CA MET A 65 -7.60 7.01 -0.61
C MET A 65 -7.06 8.36 -0.16
N ASP A 66 -6.38 8.39 0.98
CA ASP A 66 -5.68 9.58 1.48
C ASP A 66 -4.19 9.33 1.63
N GLY A 67 -3.40 10.26 1.09
CA GLY A 67 -1.94 10.24 1.14
C GLY A 67 -1.31 10.72 -0.17
N PRO A 68 -0.04 10.36 -0.41
CA PRO A 68 0.79 9.44 0.38
C PRO A 68 1.16 9.97 1.77
N LEU A 69 1.43 9.06 2.70
CA LEU A 69 1.79 9.33 4.10
C LEU A 69 3.02 8.51 4.51
N GLY A 70 3.63 8.91 5.63
CA GLY A 70 4.72 8.19 6.28
C GLY A 70 6.12 8.74 5.99
N SER A 71 6.99 8.59 6.98
CA SER A 71 8.41 9.00 6.94
C SER A 71 9.38 7.83 6.67
N PHE A 72 8.85 6.60 6.60
CA PHE A 72 9.59 5.40 6.23
C PHE A 72 9.63 5.28 4.71
N TYR A 73 10.79 5.52 4.12
CA TYR A 73 11.02 5.34 2.69
C TYR A 73 12.51 5.14 2.39
N LEU A 74 12.80 4.57 1.23
CA LEU A 74 14.17 4.36 0.77
C LEU A 74 14.87 5.71 0.57
N ARG A 75 15.91 5.94 1.37
CA ARG A 75 16.82 7.07 1.24
C ARG A 75 17.88 6.77 0.19
N GLU A 76 18.66 7.79 -0.14
CA GLU A 76 19.84 7.61 -0.96
C GLU A 76 20.82 6.62 -0.30
N ILE A 77 21.34 5.69 -1.09
CA ILE A 77 22.13 4.56 -0.61
C ILE A 77 23.61 4.93 -0.76
N HIS A 78 24.25 5.30 0.35
CA HIS A 78 25.69 5.62 0.39
C HIS A 78 26.55 4.51 1.03
N ARG A 79 25.91 3.42 1.48
CA ARG A 79 26.55 2.28 2.17
C ARG A 79 25.66 1.03 2.03
N PRO A 80 26.19 -0.19 2.27
CA PRO A 80 25.39 -1.41 2.23
C PRO A 80 24.13 -1.33 3.12
N LEU A 81 23.01 -1.87 2.62
CA LEU A 81 21.72 -1.89 3.31
C LEU A 81 21.41 -3.27 3.88
N LEU A 82 20.73 -3.28 5.03
CA LEU A 82 20.04 -4.45 5.57
C LEU A 82 18.55 -4.12 5.70
N MET A 83 17.70 -4.91 5.06
CA MET A 83 16.25 -4.79 5.13
C MET A 83 15.68 -5.99 5.90
N LEU A 84 14.77 -5.75 6.84
CA LEU A 84 14.15 -6.78 7.67
C LEU A 84 12.63 -6.68 7.54
N ALA A 85 12.00 -7.73 7.03
CA ALA A 85 10.57 -7.80 6.79
C ALA A 85 9.94 -8.99 7.51
N GLY A 86 8.73 -8.82 8.02
CA GLY A 86 7.91 -9.90 8.59
C GLY A 86 6.51 -9.89 7.99
N GLY A 87 6.08 -11.01 7.41
CA GLY A 87 4.77 -11.12 6.74
C GLY A 87 4.58 -10.05 5.67
N THR A 88 3.44 -9.34 5.70
CA THR A 88 3.14 -8.25 4.76
C THR A 88 3.93 -6.97 5.02
N GLY A 89 4.78 -6.93 6.04
CA GLY A 89 5.84 -5.91 6.17
C GLY A 89 6.83 -5.93 4.99
N LEU A 90 6.76 -6.94 4.12
CA LEU A 90 7.47 -7.00 2.85
C LEU A 90 7.01 -5.93 1.83
N ALA A 91 5.76 -5.47 1.90
CA ALA A 91 5.17 -4.53 0.93
C ALA A 91 6.04 -3.30 0.64
N PRO A 92 6.42 -2.46 1.61
CA PRO A 92 7.23 -1.29 1.31
C PRO A 92 8.57 -1.66 0.66
N PHE A 93 9.17 -2.80 1.02
CA PHE A 93 10.45 -3.22 0.46
C PHE A 93 10.36 -3.66 -1.00
N THR A 94 9.25 -4.26 -1.44
CA THR A 94 9.11 -4.61 -2.88
C THR A 94 9.10 -3.34 -3.73
N ALA A 95 8.38 -2.29 -3.31
CA ALA A 95 8.43 -0.99 -3.97
C ALA A 95 9.84 -0.36 -3.92
N MET A 96 10.57 -0.52 -2.82
CA MET A 96 11.96 -0.04 -2.71
C MET A 96 12.93 -0.77 -3.64
N LEU A 97 12.73 -2.07 -3.86
CA LEU A 97 13.58 -2.91 -4.70
C LEU A 97 13.28 -2.79 -6.20
N GLU A 98 12.09 -2.29 -6.57
CA GLU A 98 11.75 -1.94 -7.96
C GLU A 98 12.43 -0.64 -8.45
N ARG A 99 12.90 0.21 -7.52
CA ARG A 99 13.62 1.45 -7.82
C ARG A 99 15.09 1.19 -8.16
#